data_AF-A0A7C1K7Y1-F1
#
_entry.id   AF-A0A7C1K7Y1-F1
#
_cell.length_a   1.000
_cell.length_b   1.000
_cell.length_c   1.000
_cell.angle_alpha   90.00
_cell.angle_beta   90.00
_cell.angle_gamma   90.00
#
_symmetry.space_group_name_H-M   'P 1'
#
loop_
_entity.id
_entity.type
_entity.pdbx_description
1 polymer ?
#
loop_
_entity_poly.entity_id
_entity_poly.type
_entity_poly.pdbx_seq_one_letter_code
_entity_poly.pdbx_strand_id
1 'polypeptide(L)' 'HYYAPKEARWKLDKNRALPIARAVENTMYVLLANTVGSHLGMVSLGNSLIVDPDGCVVAAAGESEETLLTLSLEKFGAA' A
#
# COMPACT_ATOMS: atom_id res chain seq x y z
N HIS A 1 -6.05 0.91 11.08
CA HIS A 1 -7.46 0.58 11.42
C HIS A 1 -7.66 -0.92 11.45
N TYR A 2 -8.40 -1.45 12.42
CA TYR A 2 -8.71 -2.88 12.53
C TYR A 2 -10.15 -3.16 12.11
N TYR A 3 -10.38 -4.29 11.44
CA TYR A 3 -11.69 -4.67 10.88
C TYR A 3 -12.03 -6.12 11.24
N ALA A 4 -13.30 -6.49 11.11
CA ALA A 4 -13.67 -7.90 11.18
C ALA A 4 -12.90 -8.68 10.08
N PRO A 5 -12.46 -9.92 10.31
CA PRO A 5 -11.57 -10.63 9.37
C PRO A 5 -12.06 -10.65 7.91
N LYS A 6 -13.37 -10.85 7.72
CA LYS A 6 -14.02 -10.83 6.40
C LYS A 6 -13.91 -9.45 5.73
N GLU A 7 -14.20 -8.39 6.46
CA GLU A 7 -14.11 -7.02 5.94
C GLU A 7 -12.66 -6.64 5.63
N ALA A 8 -11.72 -6.98 6.52
CA ALA A 8 -10.29 -6.75 6.29
C ALA A 8 -9.82 -7.37 4.97
N ARG A 9 -10.22 -8.62 4.70
CA ARG A 9 -9.89 -9.34 3.46
C ARG A 9 -10.49 -8.68 2.23
N TRP A 10 -11.75 -8.26 2.27
CA TRP A 10 -12.43 -7.62 1.13
C TRP A 10 -11.87 -6.25 0.76
N LYS A 11 -11.15 -5.60 1.68
CA LYS A 11 -10.54 -4.31 1.39
C LYS A 11 -9.27 -4.40 0.55
N LEU A 12 -8.64 -5.57 0.44
CA LEU A 12 -7.32 -5.69 -0.19
C LEU A 12 -7.30 -5.19 -1.63
N ASP A 13 -8.25 -5.64 -2.45
CA ASP A 13 -8.29 -5.28 -3.86
C ASP A 13 -8.51 -3.77 -4.05
N LYS A 14 -9.49 -3.21 -3.34
CA LYS A 14 -9.76 -1.76 -3.38
C LYS A 14 -8.56 -0.96 -2.87
N ASN A 15 -7.94 -1.39 -1.77
CA ASN A 15 -6.80 -0.70 -1.16
C ASN A 15 -5.56 -0.75 -2.05
N ARG A 16 -5.43 -1.76 -2.92
CA ARG A 16 -4.37 -1.81 -3.94
C ARG A 16 -4.72 -0.98 -5.17
N ALA A 17 -5.95 -1.05 -5.64
CA ALA A 17 -6.39 -0.37 -6.87
C ALA A 17 -6.41 1.15 -6.73
N LEU A 18 -6.87 1.68 -5.59
CA LEU A 18 -7.02 3.13 -5.39
C LEU A 18 -5.68 3.90 -5.47
N PRO A 19 -4.59 3.49 -4.79
CA PRO A 19 -3.30 4.16 -4.94
C PRO A 19 -2.77 4.12 -6.36
N ILE A 20 -2.96 3.02 -7.08
CA ILE A 20 -2.49 2.86 -8.47
C ILE A 20 -3.23 3.84 -9.38
N ALA A 21 -4.56 3.87 -9.31
CA ALA A 21 -5.36 4.83 -10.08
C ALA A 21 -4.97 6.28 -9.73
N ARG A 22 -4.81 6.58 -8.44
CA ARG A 22 -4.46 7.92 -7.96
C ARG A 22 -3.09 8.38 -8.46
N ALA A 23 -2.12 7.47 -8.56
CA ALA A 23 -0.79 7.77 -9.06
C ALA A 23 -0.83 8.18 -10.54
N VAL A 24 -1.51 7.39 -11.37
CA VAL A 24 -1.67 7.65 -12.81
C VAL A 24 -2.47 8.91 -13.08
N GLU A 25 -3.62 9.08 -12.41
CA GLU A 25 -4.52 10.23 -12.63
C GLU A 25 -3.89 11.58 -12.28
N ASN A 26 -2.89 11.60 -11.39
CA ASN A 26 -2.29 12.83 -10.89
C ASN A 26 -0.80 12.94 -11.23
N THR A 27 -0.25 12.01 -12.03
CA THR A 27 1.16 11.94 -12.40
C THR A 27 2.09 12.10 -11.18
N MET A 28 1.82 11.33 -10.12
CA MET A 28 2.53 11.47 -8.85
C MET A 28 2.86 10.14 -8.20
N TYR A 29 3.93 10.11 -7.41
CA TYR A 29 4.17 9.01 -6.49
C TYR A 29 3.08 8.96 -5.41
N VAL A 30 2.57 7.76 -5.13
CA VAL A 30 1.57 7.54 -4.07
C VAL A 30 2.09 6.52 -3.08
N LEU A 31 2.14 6.91 -1.80
CA LEU A 31 2.58 6.08 -0.70
C LEU A 31 1.37 5.74 0.17
N LEU A 32 0.96 4.47 0.16
CA LEU A 32 -0.04 3.94 1.07
C LEU A 32 0.64 3.29 2.28
N ALA A 33 0.39 3.81 3.48
CA ALA A 33 0.81 3.20 4.73
C ALA A 33 -0.38 2.58 5.46
N ASN A 34 -0.27 1.30 5.80
CA ASN A 34 -1.28 0.52 6.50
C ASN A 34 -0.70 -0.12 7.77
N THR A 35 -1.59 -0.39 8.72
CA THR A 35 -1.29 -1.10 9.96
C THR A 35 -1.26 -2.62 9.70
N VAL A 36 -0.41 -3.36 10.41
CA VAL A 36 -0.45 -4.83 10.53
C VAL A 36 -0.83 -5.24 11.95
N GLY A 37 -1.44 -6.42 12.09
CA GLY A 37 -1.68 -7.06 13.39
C GLY A 37 -3.15 -7.19 13.75
N SER A 38 -3.41 -7.56 15.01
CA SER A 38 -4.75 -7.83 15.52
C SER A 38 -5.02 -7.13 16.84
N HIS A 39 -6.27 -6.69 17.04
CA HIS A 39 -6.72 -6.07 18.28
C HIS A 39 -8.19 -6.42 18.53
N LEU A 40 -8.50 -6.97 19.72
CA LEU A 40 -9.88 -7.29 20.15
C LEU A 40 -10.69 -8.10 19.12
N GLY A 41 -10.09 -9.14 18.53
CA GLY A 41 -10.74 -9.99 17.50
C GLY A 41 -10.83 -9.37 16.11
N MET A 42 -10.34 -8.15 15.94
CA MET A 42 -10.26 -7.42 14.68
C MET A 42 -8.84 -7.51 14.12
N VAL A 43 -8.68 -7.36 12.81
CA VAL A 43 -7.38 -7.50 12.10
C VAL A 43 -7.12 -6.34 11.15
N SER A 44 -5.85 -5.97 11.00
CA SER A 44 -5.33 -5.11 9.96
C SER A 44 -4.31 -5.89 9.14
N LEU A 45 -4.50 -5.93 7.82
CA LEU A 45 -3.74 -6.81 6.93
C LEU A 45 -2.64 -6.08 6.16
N GLY A 46 -2.09 -4.98 6.67
CA GLY A 46 -0.94 -4.31 6.04
C GLY A 46 -1.18 -3.97 4.56
N ASN A 47 -0.34 -4.52 3.68
CA ASN A 47 -0.32 -4.19 2.25
C ASN A 47 -0.06 -2.69 1.99
N SER A 48 0.83 -2.10 2.79
CA SER A 48 1.44 -0.81 2.43
C SER A 48 2.14 -0.95 1.08
N LEU A 49 2.14 0.09 0.27
CA LEU A 49 2.79 0.06 -1.04
C LEU A 49 3.16 1.46 -1.51
N ILE A 50 4.15 1.53 -2.38
CA ILE A 50 4.61 2.74 -3.06
C ILE A 50 4.35 2.54 -4.56
N VAL A 51 3.63 3.47 -5.17
CA VAL A 51 3.36 3.50 -6.61
C VAL A 51 4.09 4.67 -7.24
N ASP A 52 4.66 4.47 -8.42
CA ASP A 52 5.22 5.55 -9.24
C ASP A 52 4.15 6.24 -10.12
N PRO A 53 4.48 7.37 -10.78
CA PRO A 53 3.53 8.11 -11.61
C PRO A 53 2.91 7.32 -12.78
N ASP A 54 3.52 6.23 -13.23
CA ASP A 54 3.02 5.38 -14.32
C ASP A 54 2.11 4.24 -13.81
N GLY A 55 1.89 4.17 -12.50
CA GLY A 55 1.05 3.16 -11.86
C GLY A 55 1.79 1.86 -11.51
N CYS A 56 3.12 1.83 -11.62
CA CYS A 56 3.91 0.68 -11.22
C CYS A 56 4.10 0.65 -9.70
N VAL A 57 3.88 -0.52 -9.08
CA VAL A 57 4.14 -0.73 -7.66
C VAL A 57 5.63 -0.99 -7.47
N VAL A 58 6.37 0.03 -7.06
CA VAL A 58 7.84 0.00 -6.90
C VAL A 58 8.30 -0.56 -5.55
N ALA A 59 7.41 -0.60 -4.56
CA ALA A 59 7.64 -1.29 -3.28
C ALA A 59 6.30 -1.75 -2.68
N ALA A 60 6.28 -2.90 -2.01
CA ALA A 60 5.09 -3.41 -1.33
C ALA A 60 5.47 -4.20 -0.07
N ALA A 61 4.64 -4.07 0.97
CA ALA A 61 4.73 -4.85 2.20
C ALA A 61 3.73 -6.03 2.17
N GLY A 62 4.00 -7.04 2.99
CA GLY A 62 3.09 -8.18 3.20
C GLY A 62 1.89 -7.86 4.10
N GLU A 63 1.18 -8.91 4.52
CA GLU A 63 -0.06 -8.76 5.30
C GLU A 63 0.14 -8.72 6.82
N SER A 64 1.27 -9.23 7.31
CA SER A 64 1.49 -9.53 8.73
C SER A 64 2.75 -8.93 9.33
N GLU A 65 3.67 -8.44 8.50
CA GLU A 65 5.00 -8.03 8.91
C GLU A 65 5.05 -6.53 9.21
N GLU A 66 5.57 -6.16 10.38
CA GLU A 66 5.95 -4.77 10.63
C GLU A 66 7.17 -4.45 9.76
N THR A 67 7.07 -3.43 8.92
CA THR A 67 8.06 -3.17 7.87
C THR A 67 8.16 -1.69 7.56
N LEU A 68 9.38 -1.25 7.23
CA LEU A 68 9.65 0.07 6.66
C LEU A 68 9.85 -0.07 5.14
N LEU A 69 8.96 0.54 4.36
CA LEU A 69 9.15 0.67 2.91
C LEU A 69 9.91 1.96 2.61
N THR A 70 10.91 1.88 1.75
CA THR A 70 11.72 3.03 1.31
C THR A 70 11.82 3.08 -0.21
N LEU A 71 11.92 4.30 -0.75
CA LEU A 71 12.15 4.56 -2.17
C LEU A 71 13.23 5.64 -2.28
N SER A 72 14.22 5.42 -3.14
CA SER A 72 15.20 6.44 -3.50
C SER A 72 14.92 6.91 -4.92
N LEU A 73 14.66 8.21 -5.08
CA LEU A 73 14.39 8.83 -6.38
C LEU A 73 15.66 9.01 -7.24
N GLU A 74 16.83 8.96 -6.61
CA GLU A 74 18.12 9.06 -7.31
C GLU A 74 18.35 7.88 -8.28
N LYS A 75 17.67 6.74 -8.06
CA LYS A 75 17.72 5.58 -8.95
C LYS A 75 16.73 5.67 -10.13
N PHE A 76 15.88 6.69 -10.19
CA PHE A 76 14.87 6.88 -11.23
C PHE A 76 15.08 8.18 -12.04
N GLY A 77 16.26 8.79 -11.93
CA GLY A 77 16.66 9.90 -12.79
C GLY A 77 17.01 9.43 -14.20
N ALA A 78 16.01 9.33 -15.08
CA ALA A 78 16.13 9.60 -16.52
C ALA A 78 14.75 9.54 -17.20
N ALA A 79 14.13 10.71 -17.34
CA ALA A 79 13.48 11.15 -18.58
C ALA A 79 13.50 12.68 -18.60
#